data_AF-A0A0E3PG85-F1
#
_entry.id   AF-A0A0E3PG85-F1
#
_cell.length_a   1.000
_cell.length_b   1.000
_cell.length_c   1.000
_cell.angle_alpha   90.00
_cell.angle_beta   90.00
_cell.angle_gamma   90.00
#
_symmetry.space_group_name_H-M   'P 1'
#
loop_
_entity.id
_entity.type
_entity.pdbx_description
1 polymer ?
#
loop_
_entity_poly.entity_id
_entity_poly.type
_entity_poly.pdbx_seq_one_letter_code
_entity_poly.pdbx_strand_id
1 'polypeptide(L)'
;MIAISGGASRTILLSGYLDLEEQDISEKLELVESNFQSEVSRISSLNHDWASWDKTFEFMENGNPTYINSYLTDEIFSEAGINLVLYVNNSGEIIYEKVIDPETGEILQIPSELQRVTHENGSLLARHPGDQKSGLIRTENGPLIISSRPILTSMDSGPVGGTIIMGRYVTESLLNEIAGIQGVKITIEDVEILGPEPASYFEGLPFRNPDTEIDGQHIEVIDEKWIAGYIRLNDLEEEPGIFIKIKLRTATLP
;
A
#
# COMPACT_ATOMS: atom_id res chain seq x y z
N MET A 1 -47.38 23.37 -33.24
CA MET A 1 -46.85 22.01 -33.07
C MET A 1 -45.39 22.19 -32.67
N ILE A 2 -45.07 21.83 -31.43
CA ILE A 2 -43.86 22.22 -30.72
C ILE A 2 -42.71 21.32 -31.17
N ALA A 3 -41.69 21.90 -31.79
CA ALA A 3 -40.41 21.26 -32.07
C ALA A 3 -39.46 21.53 -30.88
N ILE A 4 -39.61 20.75 -29.81
CA ILE A 4 -38.68 20.72 -28.67
C ILE A 4 -38.58 19.25 -28.22
N SER A 5 -37.76 18.43 -28.88
CA SER A 5 -37.50 17.05 -28.41
C SER A 5 -36.16 16.48 -28.88
N GLY A 6 -35.12 17.33 -29.01
CA GLY A 6 -33.76 16.89 -29.35
C GLY A 6 -32.73 17.29 -28.30
N GLY A 7 -32.76 18.56 -27.87
CA GLY A 7 -31.79 19.11 -26.90
C GLY A 7 -31.93 18.54 -25.50
N ALA A 8 -33.15 18.50 -24.94
CA ALA A 8 -33.38 17.98 -23.60
C ALA A 8 -33.07 16.48 -23.46
N SER A 9 -33.35 15.69 -24.50
CA SER A 9 -33.03 14.26 -24.50
C SER A 9 -31.53 14.01 -24.55
N ARG A 10 -30.76 14.84 -25.28
CA ARG A 10 -29.29 14.74 -25.33
C ARG A 10 -28.63 15.12 -24.01
N THR A 11 -29.16 16.13 -23.30
CA THR A 11 -28.63 16.53 -21.99
C THR A 11 -28.94 15.50 -20.90
N ILE A 12 -30.16 14.96 -20.86
CA ILE A 12 -30.54 13.94 -19.87
C ILE A 12 -29.76 12.62 -20.10
N LEU A 13 -29.53 12.25 -21.37
CA LEU A 13 -28.72 11.07 -21.70
C LEU A 13 -27.23 11.24 -21.37
N LEU A 14 -26.67 12.45 -21.49
CA LEU A 14 -25.29 12.72 -21.07
C LEU A 14 -25.14 12.71 -19.55
N SER A 15 -26.06 13.35 -18.81
CA SER A 15 -26.00 13.39 -17.34
C SER A 15 -26.13 11.99 -16.73
N GLY A 16 -27.11 11.20 -17.17
CA GLY A 16 -27.26 9.83 -16.66
C GLY A 16 -26.15 8.86 -17.07
N TYR A 17 -25.33 9.20 -18.06
CA TYR A 17 -24.16 8.39 -18.45
C TYR A 17 -22.92 8.75 -17.62
N LEU A 18 -22.73 10.05 -17.33
CA LEU A 18 -21.72 10.50 -16.38
C LEU A 18 -21.95 9.90 -14.99
N ASP A 19 -23.20 9.85 -14.52
CA ASP A 19 -23.54 9.21 -13.25
C ASP A 19 -23.13 7.72 -13.22
N LEU A 20 -23.28 7.00 -14.34
CA LEU A 20 -22.87 5.59 -14.46
C LEU A 20 -21.34 5.42 -14.53
N GLU A 21 -20.63 6.35 -15.17
CA GLU A 21 -19.17 6.34 -15.21
C GLU A 21 -18.55 6.71 -13.86
N GLU A 22 -19.15 7.66 -13.14
CA GLU A 22 -18.81 7.99 -11.75
C GLU A 22 -19.05 6.80 -10.82
N GLN A 23 -20.17 6.08 -10.98
CA GLN A 23 -20.42 4.87 -10.21
C GLN A 23 -19.40 3.76 -10.52
N ASP A 24 -19.11 3.51 -11.80
CA ASP A 24 -18.15 2.49 -12.22
C ASP A 24 -16.73 2.78 -11.69
N ILE A 25 -16.31 4.04 -11.69
CA ILE A 25 -15.01 4.40 -11.11
C ILE A 25 -15.03 4.30 -9.59
N SER A 26 -16.11 4.70 -8.91
CA SER A 26 -16.24 4.55 -7.45
C SER A 26 -16.14 3.08 -7.02
N GLU A 27 -16.85 2.17 -7.70
CA GLU A 27 -16.78 0.72 -7.41
C GLU A 27 -15.36 0.18 -7.60
N LYS A 28 -14.61 0.69 -8.59
CA LYS A 28 -13.21 0.31 -8.82
C LYS A 28 -12.27 0.90 -7.77
N LEU A 29 -12.50 2.12 -7.31
CA LEU A 29 -11.72 2.73 -6.24
C LEU A 29 -11.87 1.92 -4.95
N GLU A 30 -13.11 1.59 -4.56
CA GLU A 30 -13.40 0.74 -3.42
C GLU A 30 -12.74 -0.64 -3.54
N LEU A 31 -12.77 -1.24 -4.73
CA LEU A 31 -12.12 -2.53 -4.98
C LEU A 31 -10.60 -2.44 -4.80
N VAL A 32 -9.95 -1.41 -5.36
CA VAL A 32 -8.50 -1.21 -5.23
C VAL A 32 -8.11 -0.98 -3.77
N GLU A 33 -8.87 -0.16 -3.04
CA GLU A 33 -8.65 0.08 -1.61
C GLU A 33 -8.80 -1.19 -0.79
N SER A 34 -9.88 -1.95 -1.00
CA SER A 34 -10.13 -3.23 -0.32
C SER A 34 -9.04 -4.27 -0.60
N ASN A 35 -8.59 -4.38 -1.85
CA ASN A 35 -7.51 -5.29 -2.23
C ASN A 35 -6.16 -4.86 -1.66
N PHE A 36 -5.91 -3.55 -1.56
CA PHE A 36 -4.74 -3.01 -0.88
C PHE A 36 -4.74 -3.36 0.62
N GLN A 37 -5.85 -3.17 1.32
CA GLN A 37 -5.97 -3.56 2.73
C GLN A 37 -5.84 -5.09 2.94
N SER A 38 -6.34 -5.87 1.98
CA SER A 38 -6.14 -7.32 1.96
C SER A 38 -4.66 -7.69 1.81
N GLU A 39 -3.91 -6.94 0.99
CA GLU A 39 -2.47 -7.12 0.82
C GLU A 39 -1.68 -6.75 2.08
N VAL A 40 -2.01 -5.64 2.75
CA VAL A 40 -1.44 -5.29 4.07
C VAL A 40 -1.68 -6.42 5.09
N SER A 41 -2.91 -6.95 5.13
CA SER A 41 -3.28 -8.07 6.00
C SER A 41 -2.50 -9.35 5.66
N ARG A 42 -2.31 -9.65 4.37
CA ARG A 42 -1.52 -10.80 3.89
C ARG A 42 -0.07 -10.72 4.36
N ILE A 43 0.58 -9.56 4.19
CA ILE A 43 1.95 -9.32 4.69
C ILE A 43 2.01 -9.43 6.21
N SER A 44 0.98 -8.94 6.90
CA SER A 44 0.88 -9.03 8.37
C SER A 44 0.79 -10.48 8.87
N SER A 45 -0.01 -11.32 8.20
CA SER A 45 -0.14 -12.74 8.49
C SER A 45 1.14 -13.52 8.16
N LEU A 46 1.72 -13.30 6.99
CA LEU A 46 3.00 -13.92 6.61
C LEU A 46 4.10 -13.62 7.63
N ASN A 47 4.19 -12.36 8.09
CA ASN A 47 5.16 -11.98 9.09
C ASN A 47 4.93 -12.69 10.43
N HIS A 48 3.67 -12.86 10.84
CA HIS A 48 3.35 -13.61 12.05
C HIS A 48 3.80 -15.07 11.96
N ASP A 49 3.55 -15.74 10.83
CA ASP A 49 3.96 -17.13 10.62
C ASP A 49 5.48 -17.31 10.79
N TRP A 50 6.27 -16.33 10.34
CA TRP A 50 7.73 -16.34 10.50
C TRP A 50 8.16 -15.94 11.91
N ALA A 51 7.48 -14.97 12.52
CA ALA A 51 7.76 -14.47 13.86
C ALA A 51 7.54 -15.54 14.95
N SER A 52 6.57 -16.43 14.74
CA SER A 52 6.21 -17.50 15.67
C SER A 52 6.95 -18.81 15.40
N TRP A 53 8.00 -18.82 14.57
CA TRP A 53 8.77 -20.03 14.33
C TRP A 53 9.92 -20.20 15.32
N ASP A 54 10.03 -21.37 15.96
CA ASP A 54 11.15 -21.68 16.87
C ASP A 54 12.52 -21.46 16.22
N LYS A 55 12.65 -21.69 14.90
CA LYS A 55 13.90 -21.43 14.18
C LYS A 55 14.24 -19.94 14.09
N THR A 56 13.24 -19.09 13.97
CA THR A 56 13.40 -17.64 14.00
C THR A 56 13.81 -17.17 15.40
N PHE A 57 13.17 -17.72 16.43
CA PHE A 57 13.53 -17.44 17.82
C PHE A 57 14.97 -17.86 18.13
N GLU A 58 15.35 -19.10 17.78
CA GLU A 58 16.72 -19.61 17.92
C GLU A 58 17.74 -18.74 17.17
N PHE A 59 17.41 -18.28 15.96
CA PHE A 59 18.26 -17.40 15.16
C PHE A 59 18.57 -16.09 15.89
N MET A 60 17.58 -15.48 16.56
CA MET A 60 17.80 -14.26 17.35
C MET A 60 18.72 -14.48 18.55
N GLU A 61 18.76 -15.68 19.12
CA GLU A 61 19.64 -16.00 20.25
C GLU A 61 21.08 -16.31 19.82
N ASN A 62 21.27 -17.00 18.69
CA ASN A 62 22.56 -17.58 18.33
C ASN A 62 23.18 -17.05 17.03
N GLY A 63 22.46 -16.24 16.24
CA GLY A 63 22.92 -15.66 14.99
C GLY A 63 23.33 -16.70 13.93
N ASN A 64 22.74 -17.90 13.95
CA ASN A 64 23.19 -19.02 13.11
C ASN A 64 23.07 -18.68 11.60
N PRO A 65 24.19 -18.60 10.86
CA PRO A 65 24.19 -18.24 9.44
C PRO A 65 23.47 -19.27 8.56
N THR A 66 23.27 -20.50 9.04
CA THR A 66 22.49 -21.53 8.32
C THR A 66 21.04 -21.09 8.13
N TYR A 67 20.47 -20.36 9.10
CA TYR A 67 19.11 -19.83 9.00
C TYR A 67 19.00 -18.87 7.80
N ILE A 68 19.94 -17.93 7.69
CA ILE A 68 20.00 -16.96 6.59
C ILE A 68 20.07 -17.68 5.24
N ASN A 69 20.98 -18.63 5.09
CA ASN A 69 21.18 -19.35 3.84
C ASN A 69 20.01 -20.28 3.46
N SER A 70 19.17 -20.66 4.42
CA SER A 70 18.06 -21.60 4.20
C SER A 70 16.70 -20.91 4.07
N TYR A 71 16.52 -19.75 4.72
CA TYR A 71 15.22 -19.11 4.86
C TYR A 71 15.17 -17.66 4.36
N LEU A 72 16.33 -17.03 4.09
CA LEU A 72 16.40 -15.62 3.66
C LEU A 72 17.01 -15.48 2.26
N THR A 73 16.79 -16.47 1.39
CA THR A 73 17.24 -16.48 -0.02
C THR A 73 16.41 -15.55 -0.89
N ASP A 74 16.93 -15.17 -2.06
CA ASP A 74 16.19 -14.32 -3.02
C ASP A 74 14.93 -15.02 -3.55
N GLU A 75 15.01 -16.35 -3.73
CA GLU A 75 13.88 -17.19 -4.14
C GLU A 75 12.73 -17.12 -3.14
N ILE A 76 13.01 -17.24 -1.84
CA ILE A 76 11.98 -17.14 -0.79
C ILE A 76 11.33 -15.75 -0.77
N PHE A 77 12.13 -14.69 -0.96
CA PHE A 77 11.60 -13.32 -1.04
C PHE A 77 10.65 -13.16 -2.24
N SER A 78 11.05 -13.68 -3.40
CA SER A 78 10.24 -13.66 -4.62
C SER A 78 8.96 -14.49 -4.46
N GLU A 79 9.03 -15.69 -3.89
CA GLU A 79 7.87 -16.57 -3.68
C GLU A 79 6.88 -16.00 -2.65
N ALA A 80 7.40 -15.41 -1.57
CA ALA A 80 6.59 -14.76 -0.54
C ALA A 80 5.99 -13.41 -0.99
N GLY A 81 6.55 -12.83 -2.05
CA GLY A 81 6.19 -11.49 -2.53
C GLY A 81 6.57 -10.42 -1.53
N ILE A 82 7.79 -10.47 -0.98
CA ILE A 82 8.33 -9.48 -0.05
C ILE A 82 9.64 -8.92 -0.58
N ASN A 83 9.94 -7.67 -0.21
CA ASN A 83 11.14 -6.96 -0.63
C ASN A 83 12.07 -6.69 0.53
N LEU A 84 11.57 -6.68 1.77
CA LEU A 84 12.32 -6.27 2.93
C LEU A 84 12.07 -7.21 4.10
N VAL A 85 13.13 -7.60 4.79
CA VAL A 85 13.06 -8.22 6.12
C VAL A 85 14.14 -7.62 7.01
N LEU A 86 13.76 -7.23 8.22
CA LEU A 86 14.66 -6.82 9.29
C LEU A 86 14.41 -7.70 10.51
N TYR A 87 15.50 -8.12 11.14
CA TYR A 87 15.49 -8.78 12.44
C TYR A 87 16.15 -7.85 13.45
N VAL A 88 15.38 -7.39 14.42
CA VAL A 88 15.81 -6.39 15.40
C VAL A 88 15.76 -7.00 16.79
N ASN A 89 16.84 -6.85 17.57
CA ASN A 89 16.84 -7.34 18.95
C ASN A 89 16.05 -6.40 19.88
N ASN A 90 15.86 -6.82 21.14
CA ASN A 90 15.10 -6.04 22.12
C ASN A 90 15.73 -4.69 22.49
N SER A 91 17.00 -4.45 22.13
CA SER A 91 17.69 -3.17 22.30
C SER A 91 17.51 -2.24 21.08
N GLY A 92 16.81 -2.68 20.02
CA GLY A 92 16.65 -1.88 18.80
C GLY A 92 17.84 -1.99 17.82
N GLU A 93 18.76 -2.93 18.04
CA GLU A 93 19.86 -3.19 17.10
C GLU A 93 19.41 -4.19 16.01
N ILE A 94 19.69 -3.84 14.76
CA ILE A 94 19.43 -4.69 13.60
C ILE A 94 20.46 -5.82 13.57
N ILE A 95 20.00 -7.04 13.82
CA ILE A 95 20.79 -8.28 13.76
C ILE A 95 20.95 -8.75 12.32
N TYR A 96 19.92 -8.54 11.50
CA TYR A 96 19.96 -8.86 10.07
C TYR A 96 19.04 -7.93 9.30
N GLU A 97 19.47 -7.55 8.11
CA GLU A 97 18.68 -6.80 7.14
C GLU A 97 18.85 -7.38 5.75
N LYS A 98 17.77 -7.34 4.98
CA LYS A 98 17.82 -7.55 3.55
C LYS A 98 16.73 -6.73 2.89
N VAL A 99 17.11 -5.97 1.87
CA VAL A 99 16.21 -5.20 1.03
C VAL A 99 16.51 -5.54 -0.42
N ILE A 100 15.50 -5.87 -1.19
CA ILE A 100 15.58 -6.24 -2.60
C ILE A 100 14.74 -5.24 -3.39
N ASP A 101 15.36 -4.60 -4.38
CA ASP A 101 14.66 -3.77 -5.35
C ASP A 101 13.61 -4.60 -6.10
N PRO A 102 12.33 -4.18 -6.12
CA PRO A 102 11.25 -4.95 -6.72
C PRO A 102 11.36 -5.07 -8.24
N GLU A 103 12.08 -4.16 -8.91
CA GLU A 103 12.18 -4.10 -10.37
C GLU A 103 13.47 -4.76 -10.89
N THR A 104 14.60 -4.54 -10.22
CA THR A 104 15.91 -5.04 -10.65
C THR A 104 16.33 -6.32 -9.96
N GLY A 105 15.76 -6.63 -8.79
CA GLY A 105 16.20 -7.71 -7.92
C GLY A 105 17.53 -7.43 -7.22
N GLU A 106 18.08 -6.22 -7.32
CA GLU A 106 19.33 -5.84 -6.67
C GLU A 106 19.14 -5.66 -5.16
N ILE A 107 20.19 -5.98 -4.39
CA ILE A 107 20.19 -5.74 -2.95
C ILE A 107 20.40 -4.25 -2.69
N LEU A 108 19.46 -3.64 -1.97
CA LEU A 108 19.49 -2.23 -1.57
C LEU A 108 19.94 -2.08 -0.11
N GLN A 109 20.33 -0.85 0.24
CA GLN A 109 20.48 -0.46 1.64
C GLN A 109 19.09 -0.29 2.29
N ILE A 110 19.03 -0.45 3.61
CA ILE A 110 17.82 -0.12 4.36
C ILE A 110 17.50 1.38 4.22
N PRO A 111 16.26 1.75 3.83
CA PRO A 111 15.84 3.14 3.80
C PRO A 111 16.06 3.86 5.13
N SER A 112 16.49 5.11 5.07
CA SER A 112 16.82 5.89 6.27
C SER A 112 15.62 6.08 7.21
N GLU A 113 14.40 6.14 6.65
CA GLU A 113 13.13 6.22 7.38
C GLU A 113 12.95 5.01 8.30
N LEU A 114 13.34 3.83 7.83
CA LEU A 114 13.26 2.59 8.61
C LEU A 114 14.26 2.56 9.76
N GLN A 115 15.45 3.12 9.60
CA GLN A 115 16.41 3.25 10.70
C GLN A 115 15.85 4.07 11.87
N ARG A 116 15.04 5.11 11.58
CA ARG A 116 14.42 5.95 12.62
C ARG A 116 13.34 5.21 13.39
N VAL A 117 12.50 4.43 12.71
CA VAL A 117 11.38 3.71 13.33
C VAL A 117 11.78 2.36 13.95
N THR A 118 13.06 1.96 13.82
CA THR A 118 13.62 0.72 14.40
C THR A 118 14.61 0.93 15.55
N HIS A 119 15.06 2.16 15.83
CA HIS A 119 16.00 2.48 16.93
C HIS A 119 15.38 2.26 18.33
N GLU A 120 16.13 2.42 19.43
CA GLU A 120 15.77 2.17 20.85
C GLU A 120 14.39 2.69 21.36
N ASN A 121 13.66 3.52 20.61
CA ASN A 121 12.25 3.91 20.88
C ASN A 121 11.39 3.99 19.61
N GLY A 122 11.81 3.27 18.57
CA GLY A 122 11.18 3.25 17.27
C GLY A 122 9.76 2.70 17.38
N SER A 123 8.85 3.35 16.65
CA SER A 123 7.43 3.00 16.67
C SER A 123 7.19 1.57 16.19
N LEU A 124 8.10 0.95 15.42
CA LEU A 124 7.96 -0.41 14.94
C LEU A 124 8.53 -1.49 15.87
N LEU A 125 9.14 -1.15 17.01
CA LEU A 125 9.59 -2.20 17.94
C LEU A 125 8.41 -2.85 18.67
N ALA A 126 8.29 -4.17 18.54
CA ALA A 126 7.32 -4.99 19.25
C ALA A 126 7.96 -5.51 20.54
N ARG A 127 7.49 -5.04 21.70
CA ARG A 127 8.06 -5.31 23.03
C ARG A 127 7.22 -6.28 23.85
N HIS A 128 5.98 -6.49 23.45
CA HIS A 128 5.04 -7.38 24.10
C HIS A 128 4.49 -8.41 23.10
N PRO A 129 4.11 -9.62 23.55
CA PRO A 129 3.62 -10.69 22.66
C PRO A 129 2.40 -10.30 21.79
N GLY A 130 1.58 -9.36 22.25
CA GLY A 130 0.40 -8.88 21.51
C GLY A 130 0.67 -7.67 20.62
N ASP A 131 1.89 -7.13 20.62
CA ASP A 131 2.23 -5.99 19.78
C ASP A 131 2.17 -6.40 18.30
N GLN A 132 1.53 -5.59 17.48
CA GLN A 132 1.52 -5.75 16.04
C GLN A 132 1.32 -4.37 15.43
N LYS A 133 2.05 -4.08 14.35
CA LYS A 133 1.82 -2.89 13.54
C LYS A 133 1.93 -3.26 12.08
N SER A 134 0.98 -2.84 11.27
CA SER A 134 1.05 -3.03 9.83
C SER A 134 0.32 -1.89 9.14
N GLY A 135 0.86 -1.46 8.00
CA GLY A 135 0.33 -0.32 7.26
C GLY A 135 1.31 0.13 6.19
N LEU A 136 1.19 1.38 5.78
CA LEU A 136 2.04 1.99 4.76
C LEU A 136 3.07 2.91 5.41
N ILE A 137 4.27 2.99 4.83
CA ILE A 137 5.24 4.04 5.11
C ILE A 137 5.82 4.58 3.80
N ARG A 138 6.26 5.83 3.81
CA ARG A 138 7.01 6.43 2.70
C ARG A 138 8.50 6.17 2.90
N THR A 139 9.20 5.89 1.81
CA THR A 139 10.66 5.73 1.79
C THR A 139 11.22 6.38 0.53
N GLU A 140 12.53 6.63 0.50
CA GLU A 140 13.22 7.15 -0.68
C GLU A 140 13.08 6.25 -1.93
N ASN A 141 12.84 4.94 -1.73
CA ASN A 141 12.64 3.97 -2.80
C ASN A 141 11.15 3.80 -3.19
N GLY A 142 10.28 4.62 -2.61
CA GLY A 142 8.84 4.59 -2.84
C GLY A 142 8.04 4.08 -1.64
N PRO A 143 6.72 3.90 -1.83
CA PRO A 143 5.81 3.51 -0.76
C PRO A 143 6.00 2.05 -0.40
N LEU A 144 6.00 1.74 0.90
CA LEU A 144 6.31 0.42 1.41
C LEU A 144 5.21 -0.04 2.37
N ILE A 145 4.51 -1.12 2.01
CA ILE A 145 3.71 -1.85 2.99
C ILE A 145 4.67 -2.46 3.99
N ILE A 146 4.39 -2.29 5.27
CA ILE A 146 5.21 -2.82 6.36
C ILE A 146 4.35 -3.60 7.36
N SER A 147 4.96 -4.60 7.98
CA SER A 147 4.44 -5.33 9.11
C SER A 147 5.55 -5.49 10.15
N SER A 148 5.24 -5.28 11.41
CA SER A 148 6.11 -5.53 12.57
C SER A 148 5.42 -6.49 13.54
N ARG A 149 6.16 -7.53 13.95
CA ARG A 149 5.70 -8.60 14.84
C ARG A 149 6.78 -8.96 15.87
N PRO A 150 6.40 -9.28 17.12
CA PRO A 150 7.32 -9.81 18.12
C PRO A 150 7.70 -11.24 17.73
N ILE A 151 8.98 -11.55 17.84
CA ILE A 151 9.48 -12.92 17.63
C ILE A 151 9.20 -13.71 18.90
N LEU A 152 8.43 -14.79 18.76
CA LEU A 152 8.01 -15.69 19.84
C LEU A 152 8.34 -17.14 19.47
N THR A 153 8.12 -18.05 20.41
CA THR A 153 8.17 -19.49 20.12
C THR A 153 6.92 -19.95 19.36
N SER A 154 6.93 -21.16 18.83
CA SER A 154 5.79 -21.80 18.13
C SER A 154 4.54 -22.00 18.98
N MET A 155 4.64 -21.75 20.28
CA MET A 155 3.52 -21.74 21.21
C MET A 155 2.93 -20.33 21.42
N ASP A 156 3.33 -19.33 20.62
CA ASP A 156 2.97 -17.91 20.76
C ASP A 156 3.14 -17.39 22.19
N SER A 157 4.20 -17.86 22.85
CA SER A 157 4.45 -17.59 24.26
C SER A 157 5.94 -17.51 24.56
N GLY A 158 6.25 -17.06 25.78
CA GLY A 158 7.60 -16.81 26.23
C GLY A 158 7.96 -15.32 26.18
N PRO A 159 9.21 -14.97 26.53
CA PRO A 159 9.70 -13.61 26.35
C PRO A 159 9.77 -13.28 24.85
N VAL A 160 9.61 -12.01 24.52
CA VAL A 160 9.86 -11.52 23.16
C VAL A 160 11.35 -11.68 22.84
N GLY A 161 11.67 -12.47 21.81
CA GLY A 161 13.04 -12.73 21.36
C GLY A 161 13.63 -11.62 20.49
N GLY A 162 12.78 -10.68 20.05
CA GLY A 162 13.11 -9.57 19.18
C GLY A 162 11.89 -9.14 18.39
N THR A 163 12.11 -8.38 17.33
CA THR A 163 11.08 -7.95 16.38
C THR A 163 11.49 -8.34 14.98
N ILE A 164 10.55 -8.92 14.22
CA ILE A 164 10.70 -9.11 12.78
C ILE A 164 9.83 -8.09 12.06
N ILE A 165 10.45 -7.40 11.09
CA ILE A 165 9.81 -6.40 10.27
C ILE A 165 9.88 -6.87 8.82
N MET A 166 8.73 -6.99 8.16
CA MET A 166 8.64 -7.33 6.75
C MET A 166 8.07 -6.18 5.95
N GLY A 167 8.49 -6.04 4.69
CA GLY A 167 7.90 -5.08 3.79
C GLY A 167 7.80 -5.52 2.34
N ARG A 168 6.82 -4.95 1.64
CA ARG A 168 6.56 -5.12 0.19
C ARG A 168 6.36 -3.74 -0.43
N TYR A 169 7.17 -3.39 -1.42
CA TYR A 169 7.03 -2.11 -2.10
C TYR A 169 5.73 -2.05 -2.89
N VAL A 170 5.06 -0.90 -2.83
CA VAL A 170 3.85 -0.62 -3.61
C VAL A 170 4.29 -0.08 -4.96
N THR A 171 4.32 -0.95 -5.96
CA THR A 171 4.61 -0.59 -7.35
C THR A 171 3.32 -0.53 -8.17
N GLU A 172 3.35 0.11 -9.33
CA GLU A 172 2.22 0.04 -10.27
C GLU A 172 1.93 -1.42 -10.67
N SER A 173 2.96 -2.26 -10.81
CA SER A 173 2.76 -3.70 -11.09
C SER A 173 1.98 -4.39 -9.97
N LEU A 174 2.33 -4.13 -8.71
CA LEU A 174 1.59 -4.67 -7.56
C LEU A 174 0.13 -4.22 -7.58
N LEU A 175 -0.10 -2.92 -7.78
CA LEU A 175 -1.46 -2.38 -7.80
C LEU A 175 -2.30 -2.99 -8.91
N ASN A 176 -1.73 -3.18 -10.11
CA ASN A 176 -2.43 -3.85 -11.21
C ASN A 176 -2.67 -5.35 -10.92
N GLU A 177 -1.73 -6.03 -10.26
CA GLU A 177 -1.89 -7.42 -9.81
C GLU A 177 -3.06 -7.57 -8.83
N ILE A 178 -3.07 -6.78 -7.75
CA ILE A 178 -4.09 -6.90 -6.70
C ILE A 178 -5.44 -6.34 -7.13
N ALA A 179 -5.47 -5.32 -8.00
CA ALA A 179 -6.74 -4.80 -8.52
C ALA A 179 -7.44 -5.85 -9.40
N GLY A 180 -6.69 -6.56 -10.25
CA GLY A 180 -7.24 -7.56 -11.16
C GLY A 180 -8.23 -6.98 -12.19
N ILE A 181 -8.23 -5.66 -12.40
CA ILE A 181 -9.18 -4.97 -13.27
C ILE A 181 -8.58 -4.84 -14.67
N GLN A 182 -9.21 -5.46 -15.66
CA GLN A 182 -8.78 -5.34 -17.05
C GLN A 182 -9.15 -3.97 -17.64
N GLY A 183 -8.28 -3.43 -18.49
CA GLY A 183 -8.54 -2.18 -19.23
C GLY A 183 -8.39 -0.90 -18.41
N VAL A 184 -7.83 -1.01 -17.20
CA VAL A 184 -7.59 0.12 -16.29
C VAL A 184 -6.10 0.37 -16.19
N LYS A 185 -5.70 1.65 -16.18
CA LYS A 185 -4.33 2.03 -15.87
C LYS A 185 -4.29 2.61 -14.47
N ILE A 186 -3.62 1.92 -13.56
CA ILE A 186 -3.35 2.40 -12.20
C ILE A 186 -1.94 2.99 -12.17
N THR A 187 -1.82 4.19 -11.62
CA THR A 187 -0.55 4.90 -11.43
C THR A 187 -0.43 5.42 -10.01
N ILE A 188 0.80 5.48 -9.50
CA ILE A 188 1.10 6.06 -8.18
C ILE A 188 1.56 7.50 -8.40
N GLU A 189 0.93 8.46 -7.73
CA GLU A 189 1.37 9.86 -7.74
C GLU A 189 1.91 10.23 -6.35
N ASP A 190 3.14 10.75 -6.30
CA ASP A 190 3.77 11.20 -5.06
C ASP A 190 3.18 12.54 -4.61
N VAL A 191 2.87 12.64 -3.31
CA VAL A 191 2.28 13.81 -2.64
C VAL A 191 3.15 15.07 -2.82
N GLU A 192 4.48 14.91 -2.92
CA GLU A 192 5.40 16.05 -3.09
C GLU A 192 5.24 16.80 -4.41
N ILE A 193 4.62 16.18 -5.42
CA ILE A 193 4.32 16.83 -6.70
C ILE A 193 3.06 17.71 -6.59
N LEU A 194 2.23 17.54 -5.56
CA LEU A 194 0.88 18.11 -5.49
C LEU A 194 0.72 19.31 -4.51
N GLY A 195 1.70 19.62 -3.65
CA GLY A 195 1.68 20.79 -2.74
C GLY A 195 1.51 20.44 -1.24
N PRO A 196 1.23 21.40 -0.33
CA PRO A 196 1.14 21.14 1.12
C PRO A 196 -0.28 21.08 1.71
N GLU A 197 -1.36 21.31 0.96
CA GLU A 197 -2.73 21.26 1.51
C GLU A 197 -3.62 20.18 0.86
N PRO A 198 -4.37 19.38 1.65
CA PRO A 198 -5.36 18.42 1.16
C PRO A 198 -6.38 18.99 0.17
N ALA A 199 -6.88 20.21 0.45
CA ALA A 199 -7.78 20.92 -0.46
C ALA A 199 -7.04 21.40 -1.72
N SER A 200 -5.77 21.81 -1.62
CA SER A 200 -4.94 22.20 -2.76
C SER A 200 -4.61 21.04 -3.71
N TYR A 201 -4.66 19.79 -3.24
CA TYR A 201 -4.54 18.59 -4.09
C TYR A 201 -5.74 18.37 -5.02
N PHE A 202 -6.87 19.04 -4.75
CA PHE A 202 -8.10 18.97 -5.54
C PHE A 202 -8.63 20.36 -5.94
N GLU A 203 -7.92 21.46 -5.63
CA GLU A 203 -8.28 22.82 -6.02
C GLU A 203 -8.03 23.04 -7.52
N GLY A 204 -9.08 23.39 -8.26
CA GLY A 204 -9.03 23.63 -9.70
C GLY A 204 -9.62 22.50 -10.56
N LEU A 205 -10.06 21.40 -9.94
CA LEU A 205 -10.78 20.32 -10.63
C LEU A 205 -12.27 20.69 -10.77
N PRO A 206 -12.86 20.64 -11.98
CA PRO A 206 -14.23 21.08 -12.20
C PRO A 206 -15.25 20.07 -11.67
N PHE A 207 -16.09 20.56 -10.76
CA PHE A 207 -17.38 20.02 -10.26
C PHE A 207 -17.39 18.79 -9.33
N ARG A 208 -17.66 19.12 -8.05
CA ARG A 208 -18.19 18.30 -6.95
C ARG A 208 -19.48 17.55 -7.33
N ASN A 209 -19.49 16.24 -7.08
CA ASN A 209 -20.70 15.52 -6.72
C ASN A 209 -20.76 15.38 -5.17
N PRO A 210 -21.60 16.16 -4.46
CA PRO A 210 -21.65 16.17 -2.99
C PRO A 210 -22.13 14.86 -2.37
N ASP A 211 -22.66 13.93 -3.16
CA ASP A 211 -23.17 12.63 -2.69
C ASP A 211 -22.13 11.50 -2.74
N THR A 212 -20.90 11.78 -3.21
CA THR A 212 -19.79 10.81 -3.35
C THR A 212 -18.61 11.04 -2.39
N GLU A 213 -18.80 11.85 -1.34
CA GLU A 213 -17.79 12.04 -0.28
C GLU A 213 -17.61 10.73 0.54
N ILE A 214 -16.88 9.76 -0.04
CA ILE A 214 -16.15 8.77 0.73
C ILE A 214 -14.83 9.46 1.11
N ASP A 215 -14.58 9.60 2.42
CA ASP A 215 -13.36 10.19 2.94
C ASP A 215 -12.12 9.54 2.28
N GLY A 216 -11.30 10.35 1.61
CA GLY A 216 -10.10 9.87 0.91
C GLY A 216 -10.26 9.52 -0.57
N GLN A 217 -11.45 9.61 -1.18
CA GLN A 217 -11.65 9.39 -2.63
C GLN A 217 -12.02 10.67 -3.39
N HIS A 218 -11.62 10.78 -4.65
CA HIS A 218 -11.98 11.88 -5.54
C HIS A 218 -12.16 11.40 -6.98
N ILE A 219 -13.15 11.91 -7.71
CA ILE A 219 -13.41 11.56 -9.11
C ILE A 219 -13.44 12.84 -9.95
N GLU A 220 -12.79 12.78 -11.11
CA GLU A 220 -12.63 13.89 -12.05
C GLU A 220 -12.81 13.41 -13.50
N VAL A 221 -13.64 14.09 -14.27
CA VAL A 221 -13.69 13.91 -15.73
C VAL A 221 -12.55 14.73 -16.37
N ILE A 222 -11.54 14.04 -16.90
CA ILE A 222 -10.36 14.68 -17.52
C ILE A 222 -10.74 15.29 -18.88
N ASP A 223 -11.35 14.49 -19.74
CA ASP A 223 -11.83 14.90 -21.06
C ASP A 223 -12.94 13.97 -21.55
N GLU A 224 -13.39 14.17 -22.80
CA GLU A 224 -14.43 13.36 -23.43
C GLU A 224 -14.10 11.85 -23.46
N LYS A 225 -12.83 11.46 -23.31
CA LYS A 225 -12.33 10.08 -23.43
C LYS A 225 -11.87 9.48 -22.11
N TRP A 226 -11.73 10.27 -21.04
CA TRP A 226 -11.10 9.81 -19.81
C TRP A 226 -11.75 10.39 -18.56
N ILE A 227 -12.01 9.49 -17.61
CA ILE A 227 -12.35 9.79 -16.23
C ILE A 227 -11.25 9.25 -15.32
N ALA A 228 -10.92 10.00 -14.28
CA ALA A 228 -9.93 9.64 -13.28
C ALA A 228 -10.53 9.59 -11.89
N GLY A 229 -10.06 8.63 -11.12
CA GLY A 229 -10.41 8.43 -9.73
C GLY A 229 -9.13 8.41 -8.92
N TYR A 230 -9.18 8.98 -7.73
CA TYR A 230 -8.04 9.14 -6.84
C TYR A 230 -8.39 8.55 -5.48
N ILE A 231 -7.46 7.83 -4.88
CA ILE A 231 -7.55 7.31 -3.51
C ILE A 231 -6.36 7.84 -2.73
N ARG A 232 -6.62 8.41 -1.56
CA ARG A 232 -5.60 8.74 -0.57
C ARG A 232 -5.43 7.58 0.39
N LEU A 233 -4.24 7.01 0.44
CA LEU A 233 -3.87 6.04 1.47
C LEU A 233 -2.96 6.71 2.50
N ASN A 234 -3.37 6.66 3.77
CA ASN A 234 -2.57 7.20 4.86
C ASN A 234 -1.43 6.24 5.23
N ASP A 235 -0.33 6.80 5.73
CA ASP A 235 0.74 6.05 6.34
C ASP A 235 0.42 5.65 7.80
N LEU A 236 1.35 4.93 8.43
CA LEU A 236 1.22 4.48 9.82
C LEU A 236 1.17 5.60 10.86
N GLU A 237 1.54 6.83 10.49
CA GLU A 237 1.45 8.01 11.36
C GLU A 237 0.18 8.82 11.09
N GLU A 238 -0.74 8.27 10.28
CA GLU A 238 -1.98 8.91 9.78
C GLU A 238 -1.75 10.11 8.86
N GLU A 239 -0.51 10.31 8.39
CA GLU A 239 -0.18 11.32 7.40
C GLU A 239 -0.50 10.80 5.99
N PRO A 240 -0.74 11.66 4.99
CA PRO A 240 -0.95 11.21 3.60
C PRO A 240 0.26 10.42 3.09
N GLY A 241 0.09 9.12 2.91
CA GLY A 241 1.15 8.20 2.49
C GLY A 241 1.36 8.19 0.98
N ILE A 242 0.28 7.95 0.21
CA ILE A 242 0.28 7.99 -1.26
C ILE A 242 -1.08 8.38 -1.84
N PHE A 243 -1.06 8.89 -3.07
CA PHE A 243 -2.23 8.94 -3.94
C PHE A 243 -2.16 7.86 -5.01
N ILE A 244 -3.20 7.02 -5.07
CA ILE A 244 -3.40 6.09 -6.16
C ILE A 244 -4.35 6.76 -7.15
N LYS A 245 -3.94 6.82 -8.42
CA LYS A 245 -4.77 7.31 -9.51
C LYS A 245 -5.16 6.19 -10.44
N ILE A 246 -6.45 6.10 -10.70
CA ILE A 246 -7.06 5.15 -11.62
C ILE A 246 -7.57 5.93 -12.83
N LYS A 247 -7.13 5.57 -14.04
CA LYS A 247 -7.67 6.14 -15.28
C LYS A 247 -8.49 5.12 -16.05
N LEU A 248 -9.71 5.52 -16.40
CA LEU A 248 -10.64 4.74 -17.21
C LEU A 248 -10.92 5.46 -18.52
N ARG A 249 -10.91 4.71 -19.61
CA ARG A 249 -11.34 5.22 -20.90
C ARG A 249 -12.87 5.20 -20.93
N THR A 250 -13.49 6.37 -21.10
CA THR A 250 -14.94 6.46 -21.29
C THR A 250 -15.32 5.77 -22.59
N ALA A 251 -16.41 4.99 -22.56
CA ALA A 251 -16.82 4.23 -23.75
C ALA A 251 -17.54 5.11 -24.78
N THR A 252 -17.95 6.32 -24.42
CA THR A 252 -18.74 7.20 -25.30
C THR A 252 -18.67 8.67 -24.92
N LEU A 253 -17.75 9.42 -25.53
CA LEU A 253 -18.07 10.72 -26.16
C LEU A 253 -17.38 10.73 -27.55
N PRO A 254 -18.11 11.03 -28.64
CA PRO A 254 -17.57 11.07 -30.00
C PRO A 254 -16.61 12.25 -30.24
#